data_AF-A0A8H3DSE8-F1
#
_entry.id   AF-A0A8H3DSE8-F1
#
_cell.length_a   1.000
_cell.length_b   1.000
_cell.length_c   1.000
_cell.angle_alpha   90.00
_cell.angle_beta   90.00
_cell.angle_gamma   90.00
#
_symmetry.space_group_name_H-M   'P 1'
#
loop_
_entity.id
_entity.type
_entity.pdbx_description
1 polymer ?
#
loop_
_entity_poly.entity_id
_entity_poly.type
_entity_poly.pdbx_seq_one_letter_code
_entity_poly.pdbx_strand_id
1 'polypeptide(L)'
;GLNSVRIPLGYWIVESLVDRSTEYYPRGGMKYLKKGLGWLKKRGIHVMLDHHALPGVSSANQMFAGRCTSDVQFYTEKNYRRALIWAGVMTALTHLDPDFASVFAIEAINEPTMDANQTPGYGDYQKRFVKIVRMVEYALGIKCPDTDYSKLFSNSSYTDVLDLGFLKVSTHTQDEVLTEVLQSISTSVKTICADLGIKVSLNLRRSLDLGLSISSTDVTEIKQGHGAGRGPMSANGPVLAKRSEPAEHLDTRVPHGSGLERHNARRRLHHERGISATLSKDVCRTCLMTSFQNRDWQYNNPPNPADAAIGPQLYDAHLYFSFGGVADPNAESYMQVICNTDRVKKAVEANNSPLVFGEWSLATNFNASNQFLHDWSDAQRYIYAGQADGWYFWSFKIEEGSPNLPNWSFFASLEAGFFSNDPSKLTNPDVCKPWIANSTSTTA
;
A
#
# COMPACT_ATOMS: atom_id res chain seq x y z
N GLY A 1 -0.34 16.45 14.35
CA GLY A 1 -1.74 16.20 13.98
C GLY A 1 -1.86 15.29 12.77
N LEU A 2 -1.06 15.48 11.71
CA LEU A 2 -1.05 14.57 10.55
C LEU A 2 -0.70 13.14 10.97
N ASN A 3 -1.39 12.16 10.40
CA ASN A 3 -1.31 10.74 10.75
C ASN A 3 -0.92 9.83 9.56
N SER A 4 -0.94 10.35 8.33
CA SER A 4 -0.55 9.62 7.13
C SER A 4 0.20 10.49 6.11
N VAL A 5 0.91 9.84 5.19
CA VAL A 5 1.50 10.47 3.99
C VAL A 5 1.27 9.59 2.76
N ARG A 6 1.03 10.24 1.61
CA ARG A 6 1.07 9.62 0.28
C ARG A 6 2.45 9.88 -0.32
N ILE A 7 3.15 8.83 -0.77
CA ILE A 7 4.50 8.94 -1.33
C ILE A 7 4.45 8.59 -2.82
N PRO A 8 4.53 9.59 -3.71
CA PRO A 8 4.69 9.40 -5.15
C PRO A 8 5.98 8.67 -5.51
N LEU A 9 5.89 7.59 -6.28
CA LEU A 9 7.02 6.79 -6.73
C LEU A 9 6.97 6.51 -8.23
N GLY A 10 8.08 6.78 -8.91
CA GLY A 10 8.28 6.32 -10.28
C GLY A 10 8.69 4.85 -10.35
N TYR A 11 8.27 4.16 -11.41
CA TYR A 11 8.57 2.73 -11.60
C TYR A 11 10.07 2.40 -11.54
N TRP A 12 10.92 3.37 -11.93
CA TRP A 12 12.37 3.24 -11.97
C TRP A 12 13.01 3.04 -10.59
N ILE A 13 12.26 3.21 -9.49
CA ILE A 13 12.72 2.83 -8.15
C ILE A 13 13.02 1.32 -8.06
N VAL A 14 12.35 0.51 -8.88
CA VAL A 14 12.69 -0.90 -9.14
C VAL A 14 13.59 -0.93 -10.37
N GLU A 15 14.90 -0.85 -10.14
CA GLU A 15 15.86 -0.58 -11.21
C GLU A 15 15.92 -1.65 -12.32
N SER A 16 15.52 -2.89 -12.01
CA SER A 16 15.42 -4.00 -12.97
C SER A 16 14.34 -3.79 -14.03
N LEU A 17 13.38 -2.88 -13.79
CA LEU A 17 12.33 -2.56 -14.76
C LEU A 17 12.79 -1.55 -15.80
N VAL A 18 13.92 -0.88 -15.61
CA VAL A 18 14.36 0.23 -16.47
C VAL A 18 15.15 -0.33 -17.65
N ASP A 19 14.67 -0.08 -18.86
CA ASP A 19 15.41 -0.36 -20.08
C ASP A 19 16.52 0.68 -20.25
N ARG A 20 17.72 0.34 -19.81
CA ARG A 20 18.87 1.26 -19.80
C ARG A 20 19.39 1.62 -21.20
N SER A 21 18.87 1.00 -22.26
CA SER A 21 19.19 1.41 -23.64
C SER A 21 18.37 2.63 -24.10
N THR A 22 17.20 2.87 -23.48
CA THR A 22 16.25 3.92 -23.91
C THR A 22 15.77 4.82 -22.77
N GLU A 23 15.96 4.42 -21.52
CA GLU A 23 15.43 5.09 -20.32
C GLU A 23 16.57 5.51 -19.37
N TYR A 24 16.58 6.79 -18.99
CA TYR A 24 17.72 7.45 -18.31
C TYR A 24 17.44 7.84 -16.85
N TYR A 25 16.51 7.16 -16.18
CA TYR A 25 16.12 7.48 -14.81
C TYR A 25 17.23 7.23 -13.77
N PRO A 26 17.27 8.00 -12.67
CA PRO A 26 18.27 7.85 -11.62
C PRO A 26 18.18 6.51 -10.87
N ARG A 27 19.24 6.18 -10.13
CA ARG A 27 19.38 4.95 -9.32
C ARG A 27 19.43 5.27 -7.83
N GLY A 28 19.17 4.27 -6.99
CA GLY A 28 19.34 4.33 -5.54
C GLY A 28 18.12 4.76 -4.74
N GLY A 29 16.99 5.05 -5.39
CA GLY A 29 15.78 5.55 -4.74
C GLY A 29 15.25 4.66 -3.61
N MET A 30 15.37 3.33 -3.77
CA MET A 30 14.87 2.36 -2.79
C MET A 30 15.53 2.50 -1.40
N LYS A 31 16.82 2.86 -1.34
CA LYS A 31 17.55 3.08 -0.07
C LYS A 31 16.98 4.28 0.70
N TYR A 32 16.61 5.34 -0.02
CA TYR A 32 16.00 6.53 0.57
C TYR A 32 14.55 6.27 0.98
N LEU A 33 13.78 5.53 0.18
CA LEU A 33 12.44 5.11 0.55
C LEU A 33 12.46 4.34 1.87
N LYS A 34 13.28 3.29 1.98
CA LYS A 34 13.45 2.52 3.23
C LYS A 34 13.76 3.43 4.44
N LYS A 35 14.74 4.32 4.28
CA LYS A 35 15.14 5.26 5.34
C LYS A 35 14.00 6.19 5.76
N GLY A 36 13.26 6.73 4.79
CA GLY A 36 12.12 7.61 5.01
C GLY A 36 10.95 6.90 5.70
N LEU A 37 10.61 5.70 5.25
CA LEU A 37 9.58 4.86 5.88
C LEU A 37 9.95 4.53 7.34
N GLY A 38 11.22 4.22 7.61
CA GLY A 38 11.71 4.03 8.98
C GLY A 38 11.54 5.28 9.88
N TRP A 39 11.68 6.48 9.34
CA TRP A 39 11.39 7.73 10.07
C TRP A 39 9.89 7.92 10.33
N LEU A 40 9.05 7.67 9.32
CA LEU A 40 7.59 7.80 9.41
C LEU A 40 7.01 6.78 10.40
N LYS A 41 7.46 5.52 10.33
CA LYS A 41 7.10 4.47 11.30
C LYS A 41 7.42 4.87 12.74
N LYS A 42 8.61 5.42 13.00
CA LYS A 42 9.01 5.89 14.35
C LYS A 42 8.12 7.01 14.88
N ARG A 43 7.37 7.70 14.02
CA ARG A 43 6.41 8.75 14.37
C ARG A 43 4.96 8.29 14.32
N GLY A 44 4.70 7.00 14.06
CA GLY A 44 3.35 6.46 13.94
C GLY A 44 2.60 6.99 12.69
N ILE A 45 3.34 7.41 11.65
CA ILE A 45 2.75 7.92 10.42
C ILE A 45 2.56 6.76 9.43
N HIS A 46 1.33 6.57 8.99
CA HIS A 46 0.95 5.58 8.00
C HIS A 46 1.28 6.03 6.58
N VAL A 47 1.54 5.09 5.68
CA VAL A 47 2.01 5.41 4.33
C VAL A 47 1.16 4.74 3.25
N MET A 48 0.69 5.53 2.29
CA MET A 48 0.25 5.03 0.99
C MET A 48 1.38 5.20 -0.01
N LEU A 49 1.80 4.11 -0.65
CA LEU A 49 2.77 4.17 -1.75
C LEU A 49 2.00 4.36 -3.05
N ASP A 50 2.29 5.44 -3.76
CA ASP A 50 1.59 5.77 -4.98
C ASP A 50 2.47 5.47 -6.20
N HIS A 51 1.94 4.66 -7.12
CA HIS A 51 2.59 4.40 -8.41
C HIS A 51 2.41 5.60 -9.35
N HIS A 52 3.19 6.65 -9.08
CA HIS A 52 2.96 7.98 -9.64
C HIS A 52 3.40 8.15 -11.10
N ALA A 53 4.54 7.55 -11.44
CA ALA A 53 5.08 7.59 -12.80
C ALA A 53 5.27 6.18 -13.35
N LEU A 54 4.43 5.85 -14.31
CA LEU A 54 4.26 4.50 -14.83
C LEU A 54 5.26 4.21 -15.96
N PRO A 55 5.62 2.93 -16.18
CA PRO A 55 6.37 2.53 -17.36
C PRO A 55 5.67 2.98 -18.65
N GLY A 56 6.38 3.67 -19.55
CA GLY A 56 5.80 4.12 -20.81
C GLY A 56 4.87 5.34 -20.72
N VAL A 57 4.78 6.02 -19.58
CA VAL A 57 3.98 7.25 -19.37
C VAL A 57 2.47 6.99 -19.49
N SER A 58 1.73 7.27 -18.42
CA SER A 58 0.27 7.08 -18.35
C SER A 58 -0.53 8.28 -18.86
N SER A 59 0.07 9.48 -18.83
CA SER A 59 -0.64 10.74 -19.06
C SER A 59 0.20 11.68 -19.93
N ALA A 60 -0.36 12.05 -21.07
CA ALA A 60 0.33 12.86 -22.08
C ALA A 60 0.67 14.25 -21.53
N ASN A 61 1.88 14.71 -21.83
CA ASN A 61 2.38 16.05 -21.51
C ASN A 61 2.35 16.42 -20.02
N GLN A 62 2.37 15.43 -19.13
CA GLN A 62 2.39 15.64 -17.69
C GLN A 62 3.78 15.43 -17.10
N MET A 63 4.32 16.42 -16.40
CA MET A 63 5.64 16.33 -15.77
C MET A 63 5.67 15.29 -14.64
N PHE A 64 4.55 15.13 -13.93
CA PHE A 64 4.44 14.18 -12.83
C PHE A 64 4.53 12.71 -13.29
N ALA A 65 4.22 12.43 -14.57
CA ALA A 65 4.27 11.08 -15.14
C ALA A 65 5.72 10.60 -15.44
N GLY A 66 6.73 11.30 -14.94
CA GLY A 66 8.15 10.94 -15.01
C GLY A 66 8.87 11.38 -16.30
N ARG A 67 8.15 11.46 -17.42
CA ARG A 67 8.63 12.03 -18.68
C ARG A 67 7.50 12.80 -19.34
N CYS A 68 7.70 14.10 -19.55
CA CYS A 68 6.76 14.93 -20.29
C CYS A 68 6.87 14.63 -21.80
N THR A 69 5.88 13.91 -22.33
CA THR A 69 5.81 13.48 -23.74
C THR A 69 4.36 13.31 -24.16
N SER A 70 4.05 13.51 -25.44
CA SER A 70 2.74 13.20 -26.02
C SER A 70 2.58 11.71 -26.36
N ASP A 71 3.69 10.97 -26.41
CA ASP A 71 3.72 9.54 -26.71
C ASP A 71 3.43 8.70 -25.46
N VAL A 72 2.15 8.34 -25.28
CA VAL A 72 1.65 7.51 -24.18
C VAL A 72 1.71 6.04 -24.57
N GLN A 73 2.50 5.26 -23.84
CA GLN A 73 2.74 3.84 -24.09
C GLN A 73 2.35 2.94 -22.90
N PHE A 74 1.91 3.51 -21.78
CA PHE A 74 1.55 2.73 -20.59
C PHE A 74 0.44 1.69 -20.86
N TYR A 75 -0.57 2.05 -21.66
CA TYR A 75 -1.73 1.21 -21.96
C TYR A 75 -1.44 0.10 -22.97
N THR A 76 -0.36 -0.66 -22.71
CA THR A 76 0.10 -1.79 -23.50
C THR A 76 0.45 -2.94 -22.56
N GLU A 77 0.29 -4.19 -23.02
CA GLU A 77 0.60 -5.38 -22.24
C GLU A 77 2.05 -5.37 -21.69
N LYS A 78 3.01 -4.86 -22.48
CA LYS A 78 4.41 -4.69 -22.05
C LYS A 78 4.53 -3.81 -20.80
N ASN A 79 3.89 -2.64 -20.80
CA ASN A 79 4.04 -1.68 -19.70
C ASN A 79 3.12 -2.00 -18.51
N TYR A 80 1.95 -2.61 -18.75
CA TYR A 80 1.16 -3.23 -17.69
C TYR A 80 1.96 -4.28 -16.93
N ARG A 81 2.64 -5.21 -17.63
CA ARG A 81 3.52 -6.20 -16.97
C ARG A 81 4.57 -5.55 -16.08
N ARG A 82 5.24 -4.49 -16.55
CA ARG A 82 6.25 -3.76 -15.77
C ARG A 82 5.64 -3.13 -14.52
N ALA A 83 4.46 -2.51 -14.62
CA ALA A 83 3.77 -1.92 -13.47
C ALA A 83 3.27 -2.99 -12.47
N LEU A 84 2.82 -4.15 -12.96
CA LEU A 84 2.46 -5.29 -12.10
C LEU A 84 3.68 -5.84 -11.34
N ILE A 85 4.85 -5.92 -11.97
CA ILE A 85 6.09 -6.32 -11.29
C ILE A 85 6.44 -5.29 -10.19
N TRP A 86 6.32 -3.99 -10.48
CA TRP A 86 6.51 -2.94 -9.47
C TRP A 86 5.58 -3.16 -8.27
N ALA A 87 4.29 -3.38 -8.51
CA ALA A 87 3.30 -3.60 -7.45
C ALA A 87 3.66 -4.79 -6.56
N GLY A 88 4.06 -5.91 -7.17
CA GLY A 88 4.45 -7.11 -6.42
C GLY A 88 5.76 -6.95 -5.64
N VAL A 89 6.73 -6.22 -6.18
CA VAL A 89 7.97 -5.89 -5.46
C VAL A 89 7.67 -5.02 -4.25
N MET A 90 6.88 -3.95 -4.40
CA MET A 90 6.53 -3.06 -3.30
C MET A 90 5.70 -3.77 -2.22
N THR A 91 4.78 -4.65 -2.63
CA THR A 91 4.02 -5.53 -1.71
C THR A 91 4.95 -6.43 -0.93
N ALA A 92 5.88 -7.11 -1.60
CA ALA A 92 6.84 -8.00 -0.94
C ALA A 92 7.70 -7.23 0.07
N LEU A 93 8.32 -6.12 -0.33
CA LEU A 93 9.17 -5.33 0.58
C LEU A 93 8.42 -4.84 1.82
N THR A 94 7.15 -4.48 1.67
CA THR A 94 6.27 -4.08 2.77
C THR A 94 6.12 -5.16 3.84
N HIS A 95 6.08 -6.42 3.42
CA HIS A 95 5.96 -7.57 4.30
C HIS A 95 7.29 -8.27 4.61
N LEU A 96 8.42 -7.78 4.10
CA LEU A 96 9.74 -8.37 4.37
C LEU A 96 10.63 -7.49 5.24
N ASP A 97 10.45 -6.17 5.18
CA ASP A 97 11.28 -5.22 5.89
C ASP A 97 10.47 -4.47 6.97
N PRO A 98 10.84 -4.56 8.26
CA PRO A 98 10.19 -3.81 9.32
C PRO A 98 10.15 -2.30 9.09
N ASP A 99 11.09 -1.71 8.35
CA ASP A 99 11.06 -0.27 8.05
C ASP A 99 9.89 0.12 7.15
N PHE A 100 9.32 -0.82 6.40
CA PHE A 100 8.16 -0.60 5.53
C PHE A 100 6.83 -0.89 6.24
N ALA A 101 6.85 -1.35 7.50
CA ALA A 101 5.66 -1.83 8.21
C ALA A 101 4.54 -0.79 8.42
N SER A 102 4.80 0.50 8.21
CA SER A 102 3.78 1.55 8.26
C SER A 102 3.03 1.75 6.93
N VAL A 103 3.47 1.10 5.86
CA VAL A 103 2.75 1.09 4.58
C VAL A 103 1.45 0.29 4.76
N PHE A 104 0.33 0.92 4.43
CA PHE A 104 -1.00 0.32 4.56
C PHE A 104 -1.75 0.22 3.21
N ALA A 105 -1.31 0.94 2.19
CA ALA A 105 -1.94 0.94 0.87
C ALA A 105 -0.90 1.11 -0.25
N ILE A 106 -1.21 0.56 -1.42
CA ILE A 106 -0.45 0.76 -2.67
C ILE A 106 -1.42 1.18 -3.77
N GLU A 107 -1.20 2.34 -4.38
CA GLU A 107 -1.97 2.84 -5.51
C GLU A 107 -1.46 2.28 -6.84
N ALA A 108 -2.39 1.82 -7.68
CA ALA A 108 -2.06 1.13 -8.93
C ALA A 108 -1.53 2.06 -10.02
N ILE A 109 -1.97 3.31 -10.01
CA ILE A 109 -1.64 4.34 -10.99
C ILE A 109 -2.14 5.69 -10.49
N ASN A 110 -1.28 6.70 -10.54
CA ASN A 110 -1.68 8.09 -10.41
C ASN A 110 -2.28 8.62 -11.72
N GLU A 111 -3.42 9.29 -11.60
CA GLU A 111 -4.02 10.12 -12.65
C GLU A 111 -3.94 9.54 -14.08
N PRO A 112 -4.60 8.39 -14.38
CA PRO A 112 -4.61 7.84 -15.73
C PRO A 112 -5.23 8.83 -16.74
N THR A 113 -4.96 8.64 -18.03
CA THR A 113 -5.66 9.33 -19.12
C THR A 113 -7.18 9.25 -18.90
N MET A 114 -7.85 10.40 -18.87
CA MET A 114 -9.26 10.53 -18.46
C MET A 114 -10.25 9.97 -19.49
N ASP A 115 -9.93 9.98 -20.79
CA ASP A 115 -10.76 9.35 -21.81
C ASP A 115 -10.57 7.82 -21.78
N ALA A 116 -11.56 7.06 -21.32
CA ALA A 116 -11.45 5.60 -21.23
C ALA A 116 -11.28 4.92 -22.60
N ASN A 117 -11.67 5.58 -23.70
CA ASN A 117 -11.40 5.07 -25.05
C ASN A 117 -9.91 5.05 -25.38
N GLN A 118 -9.08 5.79 -24.64
CA GLN A 118 -7.63 5.88 -24.82
C GLN A 118 -6.86 4.98 -23.84
N THR A 119 -7.56 4.18 -23.03
CA THR A 119 -6.94 3.30 -22.02
C THR A 119 -7.29 1.82 -22.25
N PRO A 120 -6.90 1.24 -23.39
CA PRO A 120 -7.25 -0.15 -23.72
C PRO A 120 -6.71 -1.14 -22.67
N GLY A 121 -7.55 -2.08 -22.25
CA GLY A 121 -7.20 -3.11 -21.26
C GLY A 121 -7.03 -2.61 -19.83
N TYR A 122 -7.37 -1.35 -19.52
CA TYR A 122 -7.14 -0.77 -18.19
C TYR A 122 -7.90 -1.49 -17.07
N GLY A 123 -9.14 -1.93 -17.32
CA GLY A 123 -9.91 -2.73 -16.35
C GLY A 123 -9.27 -4.10 -16.06
N ASP A 124 -8.61 -4.72 -17.04
CA ASP A 124 -7.89 -5.98 -16.85
C ASP A 124 -6.58 -5.75 -16.09
N TYR A 125 -5.89 -4.63 -16.35
CA TYR A 125 -4.76 -4.20 -15.53
C TYR A 125 -5.16 -4.02 -14.05
N GLN A 126 -6.28 -3.34 -13.76
CA GLN A 126 -6.78 -3.17 -12.39
C GLN A 126 -7.03 -4.52 -11.71
N LYS A 127 -7.70 -5.46 -12.40
CA LYS A 127 -7.92 -6.83 -11.89
C LYS A 127 -6.61 -7.57 -11.63
N ARG A 128 -5.65 -7.53 -12.56
CA ARG A 128 -4.34 -8.17 -12.40
C ARG A 128 -3.52 -7.53 -11.29
N PHE A 129 -3.61 -6.22 -11.10
CA PHE A 129 -2.94 -5.50 -10.01
C PHE A 129 -3.40 -6.04 -8.66
N VAL A 130 -4.71 -6.13 -8.43
CA VAL A 130 -5.24 -6.71 -7.17
C VAL A 130 -4.79 -8.17 -7.01
N LYS A 131 -4.87 -8.97 -8.08
CA LYS A 131 -4.41 -10.37 -8.04
C LYS A 131 -2.94 -10.47 -7.65
N ILE A 132 -2.04 -9.66 -8.21
CA ILE A 132 -0.62 -9.67 -7.86
C ILE A 132 -0.39 -9.34 -6.39
N VAL A 133 -1.01 -8.27 -5.87
CA VAL A 133 -0.86 -7.90 -4.46
C VAL A 133 -1.28 -9.07 -3.55
N ARG A 134 -2.45 -9.67 -3.80
CA ARG A 134 -2.95 -10.79 -2.99
C ARG A 134 -2.15 -12.07 -3.17
N MET A 135 -1.66 -12.36 -4.37
CA MET A 135 -0.83 -13.54 -4.63
C MET A 135 0.53 -13.41 -3.94
N VAL A 136 1.12 -12.22 -3.90
CA VAL A 136 2.37 -11.95 -3.16
C VAL A 136 2.15 -12.10 -1.65
N GLU A 137 1.10 -11.51 -1.10
CA GLU A 137 0.74 -11.69 0.31
C GLU A 137 0.49 -13.16 0.66
N TYR A 138 -0.29 -13.86 -0.15
CA TYR A 138 -0.56 -15.30 0.02
C TYR A 138 0.73 -16.12 -0.05
N ALA A 139 1.63 -15.80 -0.98
CA ALA A 139 2.94 -16.44 -1.09
C ALA A 139 3.84 -16.24 0.14
N LEU A 140 3.65 -15.14 0.87
CA LEU A 140 4.32 -14.84 2.15
C LEU A 140 3.54 -15.35 3.37
N GLY A 141 2.43 -16.06 3.16
CA GLY A 141 1.59 -16.64 4.21
C GLY A 141 0.67 -15.63 4.90
N ILE A 142 0.36 -14.51 4.24
CA ILE A 142 -0.58 -13.50 4.72
C ILE A 142 -1.95 -13.78 4.10
N LYS A 143 -2.94 -14.07 4.96
CA LYS A 143 -4.34 -14.21 4.55
C LYS A 143 -5.12 -12.97 4.96
N CYS A 144 -5.79 -12.36 4.00
CA CYS A 144 -6.64 -11.21 4.18
C CYS A 144 -8.01 -11.65 4.70
N PRO A 145 -8.53 -10.99 5.75
CA PRO A 145 -9.91 -11.19 6.18
C PRO A 145 -10.89 -11.00 5.02
N ASP A 146 -11.99 -11.75 5.05
CA ASP A 146 -13.14 -11.60 4.15
C ASP A 146 -12.80 -11.62 2.65
N THR A 147 -11.68 -12.27 2.30
CA THR A 147 -11.17 -12.35 0.94
C THR A 147 -11.53 -13.68 0.30
N ASP A 148 -12.26 -13.63 -0.81
CA ASP A 148 -12.58 -14.81 -1.60
C ASP A 148 -11.39 -15.22 -2.49
N TYR A 149 -10.57 -16.12 -1.97
CA TYR A 149 -9.39 -16.65 -2.65
C TYR A 149 -9.72 -17.47 -3.91
N SER A 150 -10.98 -17.90 -4.11
CA SER A 150 -11.39 -18.56 -5.34
C SER A 150 -11.33 -17.64 -6.56
N LYS A 151 -11.37 -16.32 -6.35
CA LYS A 151 -11.17 -15.31 -7.41
C LYS A 151 -9.71 -15.16 -7.84
N LEU A 152 -8.77 -15.63 -7.03
CA LEU A 152 -7.32 -15.58 -7.31
C LEU A 152 -6.85 -16.80 -8.07
N PHE A 153 -7.37 -17.98 -7.72
CA PHE A 153 -6.87 -19.26 -8.21
C PHE A 153 -7.94 -20.01 -9.01
N SER A 154 -7.57 -20.45 -10.20
CA SER A 154 -8.44 -21.24 -11.08
C SER A 154 -8.53 -22.71 -10.68
N ASN A 155 -7.70 -23.17 -9.72
CA ASN A 155 -7.69 -24.55 -9.23
C ASN A 155 -8.19 -24.61 -7.78
N SER A 156 -9.15 -25.48 -7.50
CA SER A 156 -9.70 -25.74 -6.16
C SER A 156 -8.70 -26.40 -5.19
N SER A 157 -7.53 -26.82 -5.69
CA SER A 157 -6.45 -27.43 -4.90
C SER A 157 -5.58 -26.43 -4.12
N TYR A 158 -6.02 -25.17 -3.95
CA TYR A 158 -5.32 -24.26 -3.05
C TYR A 158 -5.44 -24.82 -1.63
N THR A 159 -4.36 -25.43 -1.15
CA THR A 159 -4.33 -26.00 0.19
C THR A 159 -4.29 -24.87 1.22
N ASP A 160 -4.74 -25.13 2.45
CA ASP A 160 -4.53 -24.21 3.59
C ASP A 160 -3.05 -24.04 4.00
N VAL A 161 -2.11 -24.60 3.23
CA VAL A 161 -0.68 -24.45 3.44
C VAL A 161 -0.27 -23.02 3.05
N LEU A 162 0.05 -22.23 4.07
CA LEU A 162 0.60 -20.88 3.96
C LEU A 162 2.08 -20.93 3.57
N ASP A 163 2.58 -19.83 2.98
CA ASP A 163 4.00 -19.59 2.70
C ASP A 163 4.60 -20.50 1.61
N LEU A 164 3.89 -20.59 0.48
CA LEU A 164 4.27 -21.41 -0.66
C LEU A 164 5.43 -20.81 -1.50
N GLY A 165 5.65 -19.49 -1.39
CA GLY A 165 6.57 -18.76 -2.25
C GLY A 165 6.02 -18.41 -3.63
N PHE A 166 6.60 -17.37 -4.25
CA PHE A 166 6.06 -16.77 -5.48
C PHE A 166 5.95 -17.78 -6.64
N LEU A 167 6.98 -18.60 -6.83
CA LEU A 167 7.04 -19.60 -7.92
C LEU A 167 6.04 -20.74 -7.74
N LYS A 168 5.70 -21.10 -6.51
CA LYS A 168 4.69 -22.14 -6.26
C LYS A 168 3.29 -21.56 -6.45
N VAL A 169 3.04 -20.36 -5.94
CA VAL A 169 1.77 -19.66 -6.11
C VAL A 169 1.47 -19.36 -7.59
N SER A 170 2.50 -19.08 -8.40
CA SER A 170 2.30 -18.90 -9.85
C SER A 170 1.75 -20.15 -10.54
N THR A 171 1.93 -21.35 -9.99
CA THR A 171 1.34 -22.59 -10.56
C THR A 171 -0.16 -22.74 -10.29
N HIS A 172 -0.77 -21.84 -9.53
CA HIS A 172 -2.19 -21.87 -9.16
C HIS A 172 -3.07 -20.93 -9.98
N THR A 173 -2.49 -20.16 -10.91
CA THR A 173 -3.21 -19.34 -11.87
C THR A 173 -3.03 -19.88 -13.28
N GLN A 174 -4.05 -19.72 -14.13
CA GLN A 174 -3.96 -19.96 -15.57
C GLN A 174 -3.63 -18.70 -16.37
N ASP A 175 -3.58 -17.53 -15.72
CA ASP A 175 -3.15 -16.29 -16.38
C ASP A 175 -1.62 -16.30 -16.55
N GLU A 176 -1.16 -16.48 -17.79
CA GLU A 176 0.26 -16.51 -18.16
C GLU A 176 0.98 -15.21 -17.74
N VAL A 177 0.29 -14.08 -17.82
CA VAL A 177 0.84 -12.76 -17.44
C VAL A 177 1.18 -12.74 -15.96
N LEU A 178 0.26 -13.22 -15.11
CA LEU A 178 0.49 -13.30 -13.66
C LEU A 178 1.64 -14.25 -13.33
N THR A 179 1.76 -15.33 -14.09
CA THR A 179 2.85 -16.32 -13.92
C THR A 179 4.22 -15.68 -14.20
N GLU A 180 4.38 -15.02 -15.34
CA GLU A 180 5.63 -14.34 -15.73
C GLU A 180 5.98 -13.18 -14.77
N VAL A 181 4.96 -12.42 -14.35
CA VAL A 181 5.12 -11.32 -13.39
C VAL A 181 5.65 -11.85 -12.05
N LEU A 182 5.11 -12.95 -11.51
CA LEU A 182 5.57 -13.54 -10.25
C LEU A 182 7.01 -14.04 -10.31
N GLN A 183 7.45 -14.58 -11.44
CA GLN A 183 8.86 -14.96 -11.65
C GLN A 183 9.78 -13.74 -11.63
N SER A 184 9.35 -12.65 -12.29
CA SER A 184 10.08 -11.39 -12.34
C SER A 184 10.14 -10.68 -10.98
N ILE A 185 9.06 -10.76 -10.20
CA ILE A 185 9.00 -10.30 -8.80
C ILE A 185 10.04 -11.06 -7.97
N SER A 186 10.07 -12.39 -8.05
CA SER A 186 11.03 -13.22 -7.31
C SER A 186 12.48 -12.78 -7.56
N THR A 187 12.84 -12.59 -8.83
CA THR A 187 14.18 -12.13 -9.22
C THR A 187 14.49 -10.73 -8.68
N SER A 188 13.55 -9.80 -8.81
CA SER A 188 13.74 -8.40 -8.37
C SER A 188 13.83 -8.28 -6.85
N VAL A 189 12.96 -8.97 -6.11
CA VAL A 189 12.97 -9.00 -4.64
C VAL A 189 14.30 -9.59 -4.13
N LYS A 190 14.79 -10.67 -4.74
CA LYS A 190 16.10 -11.26 -4.41
C LYS A 190 17.23 -10.24 -4.50
N THR A 191 17.32 -9.49 -5.60
CA THR A 191 18.34 -8.46 -5.79
C THR A 191 18.19 -7.31 -4.80
N ILE A 192 16.97 -6.78 -4.64
CA ILE A 192 16.72 -5.63 -3.76
C ILE A 192 16.98 -5.98 -2.29
N CYS A 193 16.57 -7.17 -1.83
CA CYS A 193 16.85 -7.61 -0.47
C CYS A 193 18.35 -7.70 -0.20
N ALA A 194 19.15 -8.20 -1.17
CA ALA A 194 20.60 -8.21 -1.05
C ALA A 194 21.18 -6.79 -0.95
N ASP A 195 20.75 -5.88 -1.84
CA ASP A 195 21.22 -4.48 -1.89
C ASP A 195 20.87 -3.66 -0.64
N LEU A 196 19.74 -3.97 0.00
CA LEU A 196 19.26 -3.31 1.20
C LEU A 196 19.69 -4.01 2.51
N GLY A 197 20.40 -5.13 2.42
CA GLY A 197 20.78 -5.95 3.57
C GLY A 197 19.58 -6.52 4.34
N ILE A 198 18.45 -6.76 3.66
CA ILE A 198 17.25 -7.33 4.29
C ILE A 198 17.49 -8.81 4.56
N LYS A 199 17.45 -9.18 5.85
CA LYS A 199 17.57 -10.57 6.27
C LYS A 199 16.26 -11.30 6.03
N VAL A 200 16.23 -12.11 4.97
CA VAL A 200 15.13 -13.06 4.71
C VAL A 200 15.38 -14.39 5.41
N SER A 201 14.31 -15.00 5.96
CA SER A 201 14.38 -16.28 6.66
C SER A 201 14.80 -17.42 5.74
N LEU A 202 15.34 -18.50 6.31
CA LEU A 202 15.86 -19.65 5.55
C LEU A 202 14.80 -20.34 4.66
N ASN A 203 13.53 -20.31 5.07
CA ASN A 203 12.42 -20.86 4.31
C ASN A 203 12.00 -19.95 3.15
N LEU A 204 11.97 -18.63 3.39
CA LEU A 204 11.76 -17.66 2.31
C LEU A 204 12.93 -17.68 1.32
N ARG A 205 14.18 -17.92 1.78
CA ARG A 205 15.31 -18.16 0.88
C ARG A 205 15.09 -19.36 -0.04
N ARG A 206 14.54 -20.46 0.48
CA ARG A 206 14.18 -21.63 -0.33
C ARG A 206 13.05 -21.34 -1.32
N SER A 207 12.08 -20.50 -0.93
CA SER A 207 10.93 -20.14 -1.78
C SER A 207 11.28 -19.08 -2.86
N LEU A 208 12.26 -18.22 -2.59
CA LEU A 208 12.83 -17.23 -3.52
C LEU A 208 13.98 -17.79 -4.40
N ASP A 209 14.28 -19.09 -4.30
CA ASP A 209 15.44 -19.72 -4.96
C ASP A 209 16.76 -18.94 -4.72
N LEU A 210 16.94 -18.47 -3.48
CA LEU A 210 18.19 -17.88 -3.01
C LEU A 210 19.15 -19.04 -2.69
N GLY A 211 20.16 -19.23 -3.55
CA GLY A 211 21.18 -20.26 -3.40
C GLY A 211 21.69 -20.37 -1.96
N LEU A 212 21.83 -21.61 -1.47
CA LEU A 212 22.19 -21.96 -0.10
C LEU A 212 23.66 -21.64 0.23
N SER A 213 24.06 -20.36 0.23
CA SER A 213 25.27 -19.98 0.95
C SER A 213 24.90 -19.74 2.41
N ILE A 214 25.21 -20.72 3.26
CA ILE A 214 25.00 -20.62 4.72
C ILE A 214 25.90 -19.49 5.24
N SER A 215 25.30 -18.40 5.70
CA SER A 215 26.00 -17.29 6.35
C SER A 215 26.35 -17.63 7.80
N SER A 216 27.32 -16.94 8.40
CA SER A 216 27.70 -17.13 9.81
C SER A 216 26.54 -16.90 10.78
N THR A 217 25.57 -16.05 10.41
CA THR A 217 24.32 -15.84 11.15
C THR A 217 23.37 -17.04 11.11
N ASP A 218 23.36 -17.79 10.01
CA ASP A 218 22.53 -19.01 9.90
C ASP A 218 23.08 -20.11 10.83
N VAL A 219 24.40 -20.17 11.01
CA VAL A 219 25.06 -21.09 11.97
C VAL A 219 24.69 -20.74 13.40
N THR A 220 24.50 -19.47 13.75
CA THR A 220 24.08 -19.08 15.10
C THR A 220 22.62 -19.42 15.39
N GLU A 221 21.71 -19.28 14.43
CA GLU A 221 20.29 -19.66 14.61
C GLU A 221 20.13 -21.19 14.65
N ILE A 222 20.87 -21.94 13.82
CA ILE A 222 20.94 -23.42 13.89
C ILE A 222 21.45 -23.89 15.25
N LYS A 223 22.45 -23.20 15.82
CA LYS A 223 23.00 -23.51 17.15
C LYS A 223 22.04 -23.18 18.30
N GLN A 224 21.16 -22.19 18.15
CA GLN A 224 20.14 -21.88 19.15
C GLN A 224 18.97 -22.89 19.16
N GLY A 225 18.75 -23.61 18.05
CA GLY A 225 17.70 -24.62 17.93
C GLY A 225 18.09 -26.05 18.31
N HIS A 226 19.36 -26.35 18.61
CA HIS A 226 19.84 -27.71 18.92
C HIS A 226 20.60 -27.75 20.25
N GLY A 227 19.89 -27.42 21.33
CA GLY A 227 20.37 -27.56 22.71
C GLY A 227 19.70 -28.74 23.42
N ALA A 228 19.91 -29.96 22.96
CA ALA A 228 19.64 -31.15 23.77
C ALA A 228 20.62 -32.27 23.41
N GLY A 229 21.56 -32.54 24.31
CA GLY A 229 22.34 -33.77 24.30
C GLY A 229 23.73 -33.71 23.67
N ARG A 230 24.63 -32.90 24.25
CA ARG A 230 26.07 -33.19 24.21
C ARG A 230 26.70 -32.96 25.58
N GLY A 231 26.46 -33.89 26.49
CA GLY A 231 27.36 -34.13 27.62
C GLY A 231 28.48 -35.10 27.18
N PRO A 232 29.69 -35.02 27.73
CA PRO A 232 30.77 -35.93 27.38
C PRO A 232 30.40 -37.36 27.81
N MET A 233 30.53 -38.32 26.88
CA MET A 233 30.42 -39.75 27.18
C MET A 233 31.70 -40.21 27.87
N SER A 234 31.60 -40.74 29.09
CA SER A 234 32.65 -41.60 29.68
C SER A 234 32.25 -43.07 29.53
N ALA A 235 33.21 -43.91 29.20
CA ALA A 235 33.05 -45.36 29.18
C ALA A 235 32.96 -45.92 30.62
N ASN A 236 31.94 -46.74 30.88
CA ASN A 236 31.69 -47.61 32.05
C ASN A 236 30.90 -47.04 33.25
N GLY A 237 29.70 -47.59 33.50
CA GLY A 237 29.05 -47.67 34.84
C GLY A 237 27.66 -47.02 34.99
N PRO A 238 26.72 -47.59 35.79
CA PRO A 238 25.27 -47.31 35.71
C PRO A 238 24.80 -46.10 36.53
N VAL A 239 23.69 -45.50 36.11
CA VAL A 239 23.09 -44.29 36.68
C VAL A 239 22.27 -44.59 37.94
N LEU A 240 22.65 -43.98 39.07
CA LEU A 240 21.85 -43.88 40.29
C LEU A 240 20.89 -42.69 40.18
N ALA A 241 19.58 -42.95 40.20
CA ALA A 241 18.56 -41.93 40.36
C ALA A 241 18.45 -41.52 41.85
N LYS A 242 18.59 -40.22 42.14
CA LYS A 242 18.24 -39.63 43.44
C LYS A 242 16.88 -38.95 43.35
N ARG A 243 15.99 -39.26 44.29
CA ARG A 243 14.66 -38.65 44.49
C ARG A 243 14.56 -38.15 45.93
N SER A 244 13.96 -36.97 46.12
CA SER A 244 13.31 -36.46 47.35
C SER A 244 12.65 -35.11 47.00
N GLU A 245 11.35 -35.01 46.67
CA GLU A 245 10.11 -34.93 47.51
C GLU A 245 9.88 -33.57 48.22
N PRO A 246 8.63 -33.14 48.54
CA PRO A 246 7.31 -33.34 47.89
C PRO A 246 6.43 -32.05 47.80
N ALA A 247 5.19 -32.20 47.33
CA ALA A 247 4.25 -31.21 46.78
C ALA A 247 3.19 -30.65 47.76
N GLU A 248 2.45 -29.61 47.33
CA GLU A 248 1.02 -29.28 47.58
C GLU A 248 0.68 -28.00 46.76
N HIS A 249 -0.41 -27.77 46.03
CA HIS A 249 -1.76 -28.34 45.89
C HIS A 249 -2.38 -27.91 44.51
N LEU A 250 -3.42 -28.66 44.09
CA LEU A 250 -4.41 -28.45 43.00
C LEU A 250 -4.19 -29.08 41.59
N ASP A 251 -4.70 -30.31 41.49
CA ASP A 251 -5.56 -30.93 40.44
C ASP A 251 -5.85 -30.09 39.16
N THR A 252 -5.78 -30.61 37.93
CA THR A 252 -6.43 -31.84 37.44
C THR A 252 -5.70 -32.52 36.27
N ARG A 253 -5.79 -33.84 36.25
CA ARG A 253 -5.32 -34.84 35.26
C ARG A 253 -5.40 -34.41 33.78
N VAL A 254 -4.28 -34.57 33.05
CA VAL A 254 -4.26 -34.76 31.59
C VAL A 254 -3.55 -36.08 31.30
N PRO A 255 -4.16 -37.03 30.54
CA PRO A 255 -3.54 -38.32 30.26
C PRO A 255 -2.23 -38.20 29.50
N HIS A 256 -1.26 -39.04 29.86
CA HIS A 256 0.02 -39.17 29.17
C HIS A 256 -0.17 -39.66 27.72
N GLY A 257 -0.15 -38.72 26.78
CA GLY A 257 0.07 -39.01 25.38
C GLY A 257 1.55 -39.32 25.08
N SER A 258 1.77 -40.26 24.17
CA SER A 258 3.09 -40.69 23.71
C SER A 258 3.92 -39.51 23.19
N GLY A 259 5.25 -39.63 23.13
CA GLY A 259 6.13 -38.57 22.59
C GLY A 259 5.72 -38.09 21.18
N LEU A 260 5.04 -38.94 20.42
CA LEU A 260 4.48 -38.65 19.10
C LEU A 260 3.25 -37.70 19.18
N GLU A 261 2.38 -37.85 20.18
CA GLU A 261 1.22 -36.98 20.39
C GLU A 261 1.61 -35.60 20.88
N ARG A 262 2.66 -35.47 21.70
CA ARG A 262 3.23 -34.16 22.06
C ARG A 262 3.90 -33.45 20.88
N HIS A 263 4.54 -34.19 19.99
CA HIS A 263 5.09 -33.64 18.73
C HIS A 263 3.98 -33.21 17.77
N ASN A 264 2.92 -34.00 17.64
CA ASN A 264 1.77 -33.67 16.79
C ASN A 264 0.92 -32.54 17.37
N ALA A 265 0.77 -32.44 18.70
CA ALA A 265 0.08 -31.33 19.37
C ALA A 265 0.85 -30.01 19.23
N ARG A 266 2.20 -30.02 19.31
CA ARG A 266 3.02 -28.84 18.98
C ARG A 266 2.89 -28.44 17.51
N ARG A 267 2.83 -29.41 16.59
CA ARG A 267 2.62 -29.15 15.15
C ARG A 267 1.21 -28.60 14.86
N ARG A 268 0.18 -29.07 15.57
CA ARG A 268 -1.19 -28.54 15.50
C ARG A 268 -1.31 -27.13 16.09
N LEU A 269 -0.68 -26.86 17.23
CA LEU A 269 -0.63 -25.51 17.81
C LEU A 269 0.13 -24.49 16.94
N HIS A 270 1.09 -24.95 16.12
CA HIS A 270 1.75 -24.13 15.09
C HIS A 270 0.91 -23.92 13.82
N HIS A 271 -0.10 -24.76 13.57
CA HIS A 271 -1.05 -24.60 12.46
C HIS A 271 -2.32 -23.84 12.85
N GLU A 272 -2.78 -23.96 14.10
CA GLU A 272 -4.03 -23.35 14.59
C GLU A 272 -3.87 -21.87 14.98
N ARG A 273 -2.64 -21.41 15.23
CA ARG A 273 -2.34 -19.99 15.17
C ARG A 273 -1.82 -19.75 13.76
N GLY A 274 -2.46 -18.89 12.97
CA GLY A 274 -1.98 -18.43 11.65
C GLY A 274 -0.65 -17.66 11.68
N ILE A 275 0.25 -18.03 12.58
CA ILE A 275 1.60 -17.54 12.70
C ILE A 275 2.42 -18.31 11.66
N SER A 276 2.48 -17.75 10.45
CA SER A 276 3.56 -18.03 9.51
C SER A 276 4.89 -18.02 10.29
N ALA A 277 5.60 -19.16 10.29
CA ALA A 277 6.82 -19.39 11.04
C ALA A 277 8.03 -18.62 10.46
N THR A 278 7.83 -17.79 9.43
CA THR A 278 8.89 -17.39 8.51
C THR A 278 9.17 -15.89 8.43
N LEU A 279 8.44 -15.05 9.16
CA LEU A 279 8.67 -13.60 9.23
C LEU A 279 8.69 -13.12 10.69
N SER A 280 9.63 -12.23 11.02
CA SER A 280 9.84 -11.73 12.40
C SER A 280 8.56 -11.07 12.96
N LYS A 281 8.43 -11.03 14.30
CA LYS A 281 7.26 -10.42 14.97
C LYS A 281 7.09 -8.93 14.67
N ASP A 282 8.13 -8.28 14.15
CA ASP A 282 8.17 -6.83 13.89
C ASP A 282 7.66 -6.46 12.48
N VAL A 283 7.19 -7.44 11.72
CA VAL A 283 6.69 -7.30 10.35
C VAL A 283 5.17 -7.16 10.33
N CYS A 284 4.68 -6.21 9.51
CA CYS A 284 3.26 -5.99 9.30
C CYS A 284 2.61 -7.19 8.59
N ARG A 285 1.58 -7.78 9.22
CA ARG A 285 0.80 -8.92 8.69
C ARG A 285 -0.63 -8.55 8.34
N THR A 286 -0.97 -7.26 8.37
CA THR A 286 -2.26 -6.78 7.87
C THR A 286 -2.16 -6.63 6.36
N CYS A 287 -3.23 -6.97 5.67
CA CYS A 287 -3.27 -6.81 4.23
C CYS A 287 -3.20 -5.36 3.82
N LEU A 288 -2.48 -5.12 2.73
CA LEU A 288 -2.44 -3.81 2.10
C LEU A 288 -3.79 -3.52 1.45
N MET A 289 -4.24 -2.28 1.49
CA MET A 289 -5.34 -1.82 0.65
C MET A 289 -4.82 -1.61 -0.76
N THR A 290 -5.49 -2.17 -1.77
CA THR A 290 -5.19 -1.82 -3.17
C THR A 290 -5.93 -0.52 -3.50
N SER A 291 -5.21 0.51 -3.92
CA SER A 291 -5.75 1.85 -4.15
C SER A 291 -5.86 2.19 -5.64
N PHE A 292 -6.90 2.94 -6.01
CA PHE A 292 -7.18 3.35 -7.39
C PHE A 292 -7.81 4.73 -7.42
N GLN A 293 -7.52 5.50 -8.46
CA GLN A 293 -8.40 6.61 -8.86
C GLN A 293 -9.83 6.09 -9.02
N ASN A 294 -10.80 6.81 -8.43
CA ASN A 294 -12.19 6.41 -8.40
C ASN A 294 -12.78 6.38 -9.82
N ARG A 295 -13.90 5.66 -10.01
CA ARG A 295 -14.53 5.46 -11.33
C ARG A 295 -14.73 6.77 -12.10
N ASP A 296 -15.13 7.83 -11.39
CA ASP A 296 -15.46 9.13 -11.98
C ASP A 296 -14.22 9.92 -12.45
N TRP A 297 -13.01 9.40 -12.21
CA TRP A 297 -11.79 9.94 -12.81
C TRP A 297 -11.83 9.90 -14.34
N GLN A 298 -12.36 8.81 -14.91
CA GLN A 298 -12.46 8.63 -16.35
C GLN A 298 -13.88 8.90 -16.85
N TYR A 299 -13.99 9.40 -18.08
CA TYR A 299 -15.24 9.49 -18.83
C TYR A 299 -15.23 8.48 -19.99
N ASN A 300 -16.34 8.40 -20.76
CA ASN A 300 -16.52 7.48 -21.88
C ASN A 300 -16.54 5.98 -21.51
N ASN A 301 -17.47 5.58 -20.64
CA ASN A 301 -17.69 4.18 -20.22
C ASN A 301 -16.44 3.52 -19.59
N PRO A 302 -15.92 4.08 -18.48
CA PRO A 302 -14.73 3.57 -17.83
C PRO A 302 -14.97 2.23 -17.11
N PRO A 303 -13.93 1.40 -16.92
CA PRO A 303 -14.00 0.29 -15.98
C PRO A 303 -14.20 0.81 -14.56
N ASN A 304 -14.97 0.08 -13.74
CA ASN A 304 -15.07 0.41 -12.32
C ASN A 304 -13.99 -0.36 -11.53
N PRO A 305 -13.06 0.31 -10.82
CA PRO A 305 -12.04 -0.38 -10.02
C PRO A 305 -12.62 -1.27 -8.91
N ALA A 306 -13.87 -1.04 -8.49
CA ALA A 306 -14.57 -1.92 -7.55
C ALA A 306 -14.78 -3.33 -8.10
N ASP A 307 -14.85 -3.50 -9.43
CA ASP A 307 -15.00 -4.82 -10.06
C ASP A 307 -13.72 -5.67 -9.96
N ALA A 308 -12.59 -5.05 -9.60
CA ALA A 308 -11.33 -5.72 -9.34
C ALA A 308 -11.20 -6.23 -7.89
N ALA A 309 -12.16 -5.92 -7.00
CA ALA A 309 -12.05 -6.16 -5.56
C ALA A 309 -11.80 -7.63 -5.19
N ILE A 310 -10.64 -7.86 -4.59
CA ILE A 310 -10.28 -9.09 -3.87
C ILE A 310 -9.54 -8.64 -2.60
N GLY A 311 -10.26 -8.60 -1.47
CA GLY A 311 -9.77 -7.99 -0.23
C GLY A 311 -9.96 -6.47 -0.18
N PRO A 312 -9.29 -5.77 0.75
CA PRO A 312 -9.56 -4.36 1.00
C PRO A 312 -9.08 -3.47 -0.17
N GLN A 313 -9.91 -2.48 -0.51
CA GLN A 313 -9.62 -1.45 -1.50
C GLN A 313 -9.81 -0.06 -0.93
N LEU A 314 -9.04 0.90 -1.44
CA LEU A 314 -9.16 2.33 -1.18
C LEU A 314 -9.40 3.02 -2.53
N TYR A 315 -10.20 4.08 -2.54
CA TYR A 315 -10.43 4.87 -3.73
C TYR A 315 -9.89 6.28 -3.53
N ASP A 316 -9.29 6.82 -4.57
CA ASP A 316 -8.65 8.12 -4.59
C ASP A 316 -9.42 9.06 -5.53
N ALA A 317 -9.61 10.30 -5.12
CA ALA A 317 -10.10 11.38 -5.97
C ALA A 317 -9.19 12.59 -5.82
N HIS A 318 -8.87 13.25 -6.93
CA HIS A 318 -8.20 14.54 -6.87
C HIS A 318 -9.17 15.66 -7.22
N LEU A 319 -9.03 16.80 -6.55
CA LEU A 319 -9.88 17.95 -6.81
C LEU A 319 -9.09 19.25 -6.71
N TYR A 320 -8.84 19.84 -7.89
CA TYR A 320 -8.21 21.14 -8.04
C TYR A 320 -9.15 22.07 -8.76
N PHE A 321 -9.44 23.22 -8.15
CA PHE A 321 -10.24 24.26 -8.80
C PHE A 321 -9.36 25.20 -9.65
N SER A 322 -8.06 25.30 -9.34
CA SER A 322 -7.10 26.18 -10.01
C SER A 322 -6.88 25.90 -11.49
N PHE A 323 -7.24 24.71 -11.98
CA PHE A 323 -7.12 24.37 -13.40
C PHE A 323 -8.39 24.68 -14.21
N GLY A 324 -9.45 25.18 -13.56
CA GLY A 324 -10.74 25.49 -14.19
C GLY A 324 -11.63 24.25 -14.40
N GLY A 325 -12.81 24.46 -14.97
CA GLY A 325 -13.78 23.39 -15.30
C GLY A 325 -14.62 22.87 -14.13
N VAL A 326 -14.35 23.31 -12.90
CA VAL A 326 -15.09 22.91 -11.69
C VAL A 326 -16.04 24.01 -11.21
N ALA A 327 -15.57 25.25 -11.22
CA ALA A 327 -16.30 26.43 -10.77
C ALA A 327 -15.79 27.67 -11.53
N ASP A 328 -16.57 28.74 -11.52
CA ASP A 328 -16.13 30.03 -12.04
C ASP A 328 -14.98 30.60 -11.18
N PRO A 329 -14.05 31.39 -11.76
CA PRO A 329 -12.83 31.84 -11.08
C PRO A 329 -13.10 32.98 -10.08
N ASN A 330 -13.91 32.73 -9.06
CA ASN A 330 -14.18 33.67 -7.97
C ASN A 330 -14.53 32.94 -6.66
N ALA A 331 -14.39 33.66 -5.55
CA ALA A 331 -14.57 33.14 -4.20
C ALA A 331 -15.98 32.56 -3.95
N GLU A 332 -17.03 33.25 -4.41
CA GLU A 332 -18.42 32.81 -4.20
C GLU A 332 -18.70 31.49 -4.92
N SER A 333 -18.31 31.38 -6.19
CA SER A 333 -18.52 30.15 -6.96
C SER A 333 -17.75 28.96 -6.38
N TYR A 334 -16.51 29.16 -5.92
CA TYR A 334 -15.74 28.10 -5.27
C TYR A 334 -16.45 27.57 -4.01
N MET A 335 -16.93 28.46 -3.14
CA MET A 335 -17.61 28.08 -1.90
C MET A 335 -18.95 27.41 -2.18
N GLN A 336 -19.74 27.94 -3.11
CA GLN A 336 -21.00 27.33 -3.54
C GLN A 336 -20.78 25.92 -4.08
N VAL A 337 -19.79 25.72 -4.96
CA VAL A 337 -19.54 24.42 -5.59
C VAL A 337 -19.00 23.40 -4.58
N ILE A 338 -18.01 23.75 -3.75
CA ILE A 338 -17.45 22.78 -2.79
C ILE A 338 -18.48 22.37 -1.74
N CYS A 339 -19.23 23.32 -1.18
CA CYS A 339 -20.17 23.04 -0.10
C CYS A 339 -21.43 22.30 -0.54
N ASN A 340 -21.70 22.24 -1.85
CA ASN A 340 -22.83 21.51 -2.43
C ASN A 340 -22.41 20.32 -3.32
N THR A 341 -21.13 19.91 -3.29
CA THR A 341 -20.65 18.82 -4.15
C THR A 341 -21.27 17.47 -3.75
N ASP A 342 -21.60 16.64 -4.76
CA ASP A 342 -22.12 15.29 -4.57
C ASP A 342 -21.09 14.19 -4.93
N ARG A 343 -19.82 14.57 -5.14
CA ARG A 343 -18.73 13.68 -5.58
C ARG A 343 -18.57 12.46 -4.67
N VAL A 344 -18.59 12.66 -3.36
CA VAL A 344 -18.46 11.56 -2.39
C VAL A 344 -19.65 10.63 -2.46
N LYS A 345 -20.87 11.19 -2.53
CA LYS A 345 -22.11 10.41 -2.66
C LYS A 345 -22.08 9.56 -3.94
N LYS A 346 -21.71 10.14 -5.09
CA LYS A 346 -21.58 9.42 -6.37
C LYS A 346 -20.54 8.31 -6.33
N ALA A 347 -19.40 8.53 -5.66
CA ALA A 347 -18.40 7.50 -5.46
C ALA A 347 -18.94 6.33 -4.61
N VAL A 348 -19.64 6.62 -3.52
CA VAL A 348 -20.29 5.59 -2.68
C VAL A 348 -21.33 4.82 -3.49
N GLU A 349 -22.19 5.49 -4.26
CA GLU A 349 -23.16 4.86 -5.17
C GLU A 349 -22.50 3.98 -6.24
N ALA A 350 -21.25 4.26 -6.59
CA ALA A 350 -20.42 3.47 -7.50
C ALA A 350 -19.66 2.31 -6.83
N ASN A 351 -19.90 2.04 -5.55
CA ASN A 351 -19.11 1.12 -4.72
C ASN A 351 -17.62 1.53 -4.59
N ASN A 352 -17.33 2.82 -4.67
CA ASN A 352 -15.99 3.37 -4.48
C ASN A 352 -15.86 3.99 -3.08
N SER A 353 -15.91 3.13 -2.06
CA SER A 353 -15.71 3.47 -0.66
C SER A 353 -14.83 2.41 0.04
N PRO A 354 -13.92 2.80 0.96
CA PRO A 354 -13.63 4.16 1.42
C PRO A 354 -12.99 5.04 0.33
N LEU A 355 -13.33 6.34 0.34
CA LEU A 355 -12.81 7.35 -0.60
C LEU A 355 -11.95 8.36 0.15
N VAL A 356 -10.75 8.64 -0.35
CA VAL A 356 -9.91 9.75 0.09
C VAL A 356 -9.76 10.78 -1.01
N PHE A 357 -9.60 12.04 -0.63
CA PHE A 357 -9.12 13.06 -1.55
C PHE A 357 -7.58 13.07 -1.53
N GLY A 358 -6.96 12.25 -2.38
CA GLY A 358 -5.51 12.01 -2.40
C GLY A 358 -4.67 13.16 -2.91
N GLU A 359 -5.30 14.12 -3.59
CA GLU A 359 -4.67 15.39 -3.93
C GLU A 359 -5.66 16.56 -3.97
N TRP A 360 -5.26 17.66 -3.34
CA TRP A 360 -5.90 18.96 -3.36
C TRP A 360 -4.93 20.03 -2.83
N SER A 361 -5.19 21.31 -3.08
CA SER A 361 -4.37 22.42 -2.57
C SER A 361 -5.22 23.66 -2.26
N LEU A 362 -4.59 24.76 -1.82
CA LEU A 362 -5.29 26.05 -1.67
C LEU A 362 -5.20 26.92 -2.93
N ALA A 363 -4.66 26.38 -4.03
CA ALA A 363 -4.45 27.15 -5.24
C ALA A 363 -5.77 27.57 -5.88
N THR A 364 -5.78 28.79 -6.42
CA THR A 364 -6.92 29.40 -7.11
C THR A 364 -6.48 29.90 -8.49
N ASN A 365 -7.42 30.02 -9.41
CA ASN A 365 -7.22 30.68 -10.71
C ASN A 365 -7.67 32.15 -10.70
N PHE A 366 -7.76 32.76 -9.52
CA PHE A 366 -8.08 34.16 -9.28
C PHE A 366 -7.29 34.68 -8.07
N ASN A 367 -7.19 35.99 -7.93
CA ASN A 367 -6.51 36.60 -6.79
C ASN A 367 -7.35 36.45 -5.52
N ALA A 368 -6.98 35.51 -4.67
CA ALA A 368 -7.69 35.17 -3.44
C ALA A 368 -7.21 36.03 -2.25
N SER A 369 -8.13 36.41 -1.37
CA SER A 369 -7.78 37.07 -0.10
C SER A 369 -7.33 36.03 0.94
N ASN A 370 -6.54 36.45 1.92
CA ASN A 370 -6.12 35.58 3.03
C ASN A 370 -7.31 35.03 3.82
N GLN A 371 -8.35 35.85 4.03
CA GLN A 371 -9.58 35.41 4.70
C GLN A 371 -10.29 34.32 3.89
N PHE A 372 -10.38 34.49 2.56
CA PHE A 372 -10.93 33.45 1.71
C PHE A 372 -10.09 32.17 1.78
N LEU A 373 -8.77 32.23 1.72
CA LEU A 373 -7.92 31.03 1.76
C LEU A 373 -8.03 30.26 3.09
N HIS A 374 -8.24 30.98 4.19
CA HIS A 374 -8.58 30.38 5.48
C HIS A 374 -9.92 29.62 5.42
N ASP A 375 -10.98 30.28 4.95
CA ASP A 375 -12.32 29.66 4.88
C ASP A 375 -12.37 28.53 3.82
N TRP A 376 -11.60 28.68 2.74
CA TRP A 376 -11.44 27.72 1.66
C TRP A 376 -10.79 26.42 2.13
N SER A 377 -9.80 26.51 3.04
CA SER A 377 -9.17 25.31 3.61
C SER A 377 -10.15 24.49 4.45
N ASP A 378 -11.02 25.16 5.21
CA ASP A 378 -12.04 24.51 6.03
C ASP A 378 -13.18 23.96 5.17
N ALA A 379 -13.62 24.70 4.14
CA ALA A 379 -14.71 24.25 3.27
C ALA A 379 -14.33 22.98 2.48
N GLN A 380 -13.10 22.90 1.99
CA GLN A 380 -12.57 21.67 1.38
C GLN A 380 -12.53 20.51 2.38
N ARG A 381 -11.94 20.72 3.57
CA ARG A 381 -11.85 19.67 4.60
C ARG A 381 -13.19 19.26 5.19
N TYR A 382 -14.19 20.14 5.19
CA TYR A 382 -15.57 19.81 5.58
C TYR A 382 -16.12 18.66 4.72
N ILE A 383 -15.77 18.63 3.43
CA ILE A 383 -16.11 17.52 2.54
C ILE A 383 -15.12 16.35 2.74
N TYR A 384 -13.82 16.63 2.69
CA TYR A 384 -12.84 15.55 2.56
C TYR A 384 -12.61 14.74 3.85
N ALA A 385 -12.85 15.35 5.02
CA ALA A 385 -12.79 14.68 6.32
C ALA A 385 -14.18 14.48 6.96
N GLY A 386 -15.22 15.13 6.43
CA GLY A 386 -16.59 15.02 6.97
C GLY A 386 -17.49 14.09 6.18
N GLN A 387 -17.40 14.09 4.85
CA GLN A 387 -18.18 13.20 3.98
C GLN A 387 -17.35 12.01 3.47
N ALA A 388 -16.09 12.26 3.10
CA ALA A 388 -15.14 11.24 2.68
C ALA A 388 -14.31 10.72 3.87
N ASP A 389 -13.44 9.74 3.62
CA ASP A 389 -12.68 9.02 4.66
C ASP A 389 -11.32 9.66 4.98
N GLY A 390 -10.98 10.78 4.32
CA GLY A 390 -9.76 11.53 4.59
C GLY A 390 -9.19 12.25 3.36
N TRP A 391 -8.01 12.84 3.55
CA TRP A 391 -7.38 13.68 2.55
C TRP A 391 -5.86 13.70 2.63
N TYR A 392 -5.22 14.06 1.52
CA TYR A 392 -3.79 14.28 1.40
C TYR A 392 -3.55 15.61 0.67
N PHE A 393 -2.97 16.58 1.39
CA PHE A 393 -2.69 17.89 0.82
C PHE A 393 -1.49 17.82 -0.12
N TRP A 394 -1.66 18.30 -1.35
CA TRP A 394 -0.58 18.45 -2.32
C TRP A 394 0.03 19.86 -2.20
N SER A 395 1.18 20.04 -1.56
CA SER A 395 2.13 19.04 -1.05
C SER A 395 2.64 19.40 0.35
N PHE A 396 3.45 18.51 0.96
CA PHE A 396 4.10 18.80 2.25
C PHE A 396 4.89 20.12 2.20
N LYS A 397 5.73 20.31 1.18
CA LYS A 397 6.51 21.53 0.95
C LYS A 397 6.93 21.67 -0.51
N ILE A 398 7.18 22.91 -0.91
CA ILE A 398 7.83 23.26 -2.18
C ILE A 398 9.07 24.12 -1.91
N GLU A 399 9.82 24.46 -2.96
CA GLU A 399 11.03 25.27 -2.85
C GLU A 399 10.74 26.69 -2.32
N GLU A 400 11.65 27.19 -1.49
CA GLU A 400 11.61 28.57 -0.98
C GLU A 400 11.66 29.57 -2.15
N GLY A 401 10.88 30.64 -2.07
CA GLY A 401 10.79 31.65 -3.15
C GLY A 401 9.97 31.21 -4.36
N SER A 402 9.37 30.01 -4.36
CA SER A 402 8.45 29.59 -5.42
C SER A 402 7.24 30.54 -5.51
N PRO A 403 6.81 30.94 -6.72
CA PRO A 403 5.61 31.77 -6.91
C PRO A 403 4.31 31.04 -6.52
N ASN A 404 4.40 29.73 -6.28
CA ASN A 404 3.29 28.88 -5.86
C ASN A 404 3.12 28.82 -4.34
N LEU A 405 3.99 29.48 -3.58
CA LEU A 405 3.83 29.65 -2.14
C LEU A 405 2.72 30.68 -1.83
N PRO A 406 1.94 30.48 -0.75
CA PRO A 406 1.96 29.31 0.14
C PRO A 406 1.07 28.14 -0.35
N ASN A 407 0.25 28.37 -1.38
CA ASN A 407 -0.95 27.58 -1.67
C ASN A 407 -0.71 26.11 -2.06
N TRP A 408 0.51 25.76 -2.47
CA TRP A 408 0.94 24.41 -2.83
C TRP A 408 1.86 23.74 -1.77
N SER A 409 2.04 24.39 -0.62
CA SER A 409 2.80 23.86 0.52
C SER A 409 1.96 23.90 1.80
N PHE A 410 1.74 22.73 2.39
CA PHE A 410 0.98 22.59 3.63
C PHE A 410 1.60 23.41 4.76
N PHE A 411 2.91 23.29 4.99
CA PHE A 411 3.57 24.00 6.08
C PHE A 411 3.66 25.51 5.84
N ALA A 412 3.87 25.97 4.60
CA ALA A 412 3.79 27.40 4.32
C ALA A 412 2.35 27.95 4.50
N SER A 413 1.33 27.17 4.12
CA SER A 413 -0.07 27.53 4.35
C SER A 413 -0.44 27.54 5.84
N LEU A 414 0.13 26.63 6.63
CA LEU A 414 -0.01 26.62 8.09
C LEU A 414 0.65 27.85 8.72
N GLU A 415 1.87 28.20 8.31
CA GLU A 415 2.58 29.41 8.77
C GLU A 415 1.85 30.70 8.36
N ALA A 416 1.21 30.71 7.19
CA ALA A 416 0.36 31.81 6.72
C ALA A 416 -0.99 31.90 7.48
N GLY A 417 -1.29 30.95 8.36
CA GLY A 417 -2.50 30.93 9.19
C GLY A 417 -3.74 30.39 8.47
N PHE A 418 -3.60 29.70 7.35
CA PHE A 418 -4.74 29.12 6.62
C PHE A 418 -5.18 27.76 7.18
N PHE A 419 -4.35 27.14 8.00
CA PHE A 419 -4.67 25.92 8.75
C PHE A 419 -4.53 26.17 10.25
N SER A 420 -5.29 25.43 11.06
CA SER A 420 -5.05 25.35 12.50
C SER A 420 -3.89 24.38 12.80
N ASN A 421 -3.30 24.50 13.99
CA ASN A 421 -2.27 23.58 14.48
C ASN A 421 -2.78 22.14 14.66
N ASP A 422 -4.10 21.94 14.71
CA ASP A 422 -4.75 20.63 14.76
C ASP A 422 -5.46 20.33 13.43
N PRO A 423 -4.77 19.71 12.45
CA PRO A 423 -5.33 19.44 11.14
C PRO A 423 -6.52 18.46 11.16
N SER A 424 -6.78 17.78 12.30
CA SER A 424 -7.95 16.93 12.48
C SER A 424 -9.26 17.70 12.69
N LYS A 425 -9.18 19.03 12.91
CA LYS A 425 -10.32 19.90 13.16
C LYS A 425 -10.41 21.01 12.14
N LEU A 426 -11.65 21.39 11.83
CA LEU A 426 -11.97 22.63 11.15
C LEU A 426 -11.80 23.79 12.13
N THR A 427 -11.29 24.93 11.65
CA THR A 427 -11.26 26.15 12.46
C THR A 427 -12.67 26.72 12.60
N ASN A 428 -13.42 26.72 11.49
CA ASN A 428 -14.82 27.08 11.41
C ASN A 428 -15.65 25.88 10.91
N PRO A 429 -16.29 25.10 11.80
CA PRO A 429 -17.14 23.97 11.40
C PRO A 429 -18.40 24.39 10.65
N ASP A 430 -18.78 25.66 10.72
CA ASP A 430 -19.97 26.23 10.11
C ASP A 430 -19.69 26.93 8.77
N VAL A 431 -18.46 26.80 8.25
CA VAL A 431 -18.00 27.51 7.04
C VAL A 431 -18.89 27.28 5.82
N CYS A 432 -19.50 26.09 5.71
CA CYS A 432 -20.39 25.75 4.60
C CYS A 432 -21.86 26.14 4.83
N LYS A 433 -22.29 26.48 6.04
CA LYS A 433 -23.71 26.80 6.34
C LYS A 433 -24.29 27.90 5.45
N PRO A 434 -23.58 29.00 5.13
CA PRO A 434 -24.12 30.05 4.25
C PRO A 434 -24.26 29.63 2.79
N TRP A 435 -23.57 28.57 2.38
CA TRP A 435 -23.42 28.17 0.97
C TRP A 435 -24.28 26.97 0.60
N ILE A 436 -24.64 26.13 1.57
CA ILE A 436 -25.60 25.06 1.36
C ILE A 436 -26.94 25.71 1.04
N ALA A 437 -27.50 25.38 -0.13
CA ALA A 437 -28.82 25.88 -0.49
C ALA A 437 -29.79 25.55 0.65
N ASN A 438 -30.34 26.58 1.31
CA ASN A 438 -31.43 26.37 2.25
C ASN A 438 -32.47 25.53 1.51
N SER A 439 -32.83 24.38 2.07
CA SER A 439 -34.06 23.67 1.70
C SER A 439 -35.26 24.53 2.13
N THR A 440 -35.40 25.70 1.53
CA THR A 440 -36.59 26.53 1.57
C THR A 440 -36.92 26.82 0.13
N SER A 441 -37.78 25.94 -0.40
CA SER A 441 -38.85 26.42 -1.25
C SER A 441 -39.50 27.62 -0.55
N THR A 442 -39.19 28.82 -1.00
CA THR A 442 -40.16 29.90 -0.94
C THR A 442 -40.65 30.09 -2.35
N THR A 443 -41.76 29.42 -2.62
CA THR A 443 -42.80 29.91 -3.51
C THR A 443 -42.97 31.42 -3.32
N ALA A 444 -42.83 32.16 -4.41
CA ALA A 444 -43.60 33.37 -4.67
C ALA A 444 -43.97 33.35 -6.16
#